data_AF-I1QBD5-F1
#
_entry.id   AF-I1QBD5-F1
#
_cell.length_a   1.000
_cell.length_b   1.000
_cell.length_c   1.000
_cell.angle_alpha   90.00
_cell.angle_beta   90.00
_cell.angle_gamma   90.00
#
_symmetry.space_group_name_H-M   'P 1'
#
loop_
_entity.id
_entity.type
_entity.pdbx_description
1 polymer ?
#
loop_
_entity_poly.entity_id
_entity_poly.type
_entity_poly.pdbx_seq_one_letter_code
_entity_poly.pdbx_strand_id
1 'polypeptide(L)'
;MAGAFSLRLGPRIAGTPPPPASATKGEGRGGGRPTGSRALVSKKPNKEHHLWIRKDSAGSGKKALHLVNTVSKLPNEKEAVYGALDKWTAFEPEFPTIAAAKALEMLKRRRQWLRIIQVAKWLMSKGQVLTWTTYDTLLLALFMDGRIDEAESIWNNIIQTHTRSVPKRLFSRMILIYDTRHCPDKVLEIYADMEELGVHPDEDTTRRIGRAFVTLGQEDKEKIVLEKYLKKYKYMHFNGERVRVRRGGPLA
;
A
#
# COMPACT_ATOMS: atom_id res chain seq x y z
N MET A 1 -41.46 15.43 13.90
CA MET A 1 -41.78 14.03 14.24
C MET A 1 -40.49 13.23 14.26
N ALA A 2 -40.17 12.70 15.44
CA ALA A 2 -39.23 11.62 15.85
C ALA A 2 -38.04 11.22 14.92
N GLY A 3 -36.83 10.97 15.42
CA GLY A 3 -36.39 10.81 16.80
C GLY A 3 -34.89 10.52 16.88
N ALA A 4 -34.27 10.99 17.97
CA ALA A 4 -32.89 10.69 18.33
C ALA A 4 -32.76 9.24 18.82
N PHE A 5 -31.77 8.50 18.33
CA PHE A 5 -31.38 7.21 18.90
C PHE A 5 -30.03 7.33 19.62
N SER A 6 -30.13 7.29 20.94
CA SER A 6 -29.04 7.22 21.89
C SER A 6 -28.65 5.76 22.11
N LEU A 7 -27.37 5.40 21.94
CA LEU A 7 -26.86 4.07 22.28
C LEU A 7 -26.07 4.14 23.60
N ARG A 8 -26.67 3.55 24.65
CA ARG A 8 -26.05 3.25 25.95
C ARG A 8 -24.88 2.28 25.78
N LEU A 9 -23.73 2.62 26.36
CA LEU A 9 -22.60 1.72 26.57
C LEU A 9 -22.87 0.81 27.79
N GLY A 10 -22.84 -0.50 27.60
CA GLY A 10 -22.81 -1.49 28.69
C GLY A 10 -21.39 -1.84 29.13
N PRO A 11 -21.17 -2.36 30.35
CA PRO A 11 -19.83 -2.59 30.92
C PRO A 11 -19.11 -3.77 30.26
N ARG A 12 -17.80 -3.60 30.01
CA ARG A 12 -16.87 -4.67 29.58
C ARG A 12 -16.57 -5.61 30.75
N ILE A 13 -16.83 -6.91 30.56
CA ILE A 13 -16.36 -7.98 31.46
C ILE A 13 -14.89 -8.27 31.11
N ALA A 14 -14.01 -8.15 32.11
CA ALA A 14 -12.59 -8.47 32.00
C ALA A 14 -12.38 -9.99 32.14
N GLY A 15 -11.77 -10.62 31.13
CA GLY A 15 -11.31 -12.00 31.21
C GLY A 15 -10.06 -12.12 32.08
N THR A 16 -10.03 -13.11 32.97
CA THR A 16 -8.94 -13.41 33.89
C THR A 16 -7.73 -14.03 33.18
N PRO A 17 -6.49 -13.78 33.64
CA PRO A 17 -5.29 -14.38 33.08
C PRO A 17 -5.04 -15.81 33.62
N PRO A 18 -4.33 -16.68 32.86
CA PRO A 18 -4.05 -18.05 33.28
C PRO A 18 -2.94 -18.12 34.36
N PRO A 19 -2.90 -19.21 35.16
CA PRO A 19 -1.96 -19.35 36.29
C PRO A 19 -0.54 -19.77 35.85
N PRO A 20 0.48 -19.50 36.69
CA PRO A 20 1.88 -19.78 36.40
C PRO A 20 2.23 -21.27 36.57
N ALA A 21 3.12 -21.76 35.71
CA ALA A 21 3.64 -23.13 35.73
C ALA A 21 4.50 -23.40 36.98
N SER A 22 4.28 -24.56 37.60
CA SER A 22 4.96 -25.05 38.80
C SER A 22 6.40 -25.46 38.51
N ALA A 23 7.31 -25.02 39.39
CA ALA A 23 8.69 -25.45 39.44
C ALA A 23 8.81 -26.74 40.26
N THR A 24 9.40 -27.79 39.68
CA THR A 24 9.89 -28.95 40.42
C THR A 24 11.42 -28.95 40.40
N LYS A 25 12.01 -28.91 41.60
CA LYS A 25 13.43 -29.16 41.86
C LYS A 25 13.71 -30.67 41.81
N GLY A 26 14.86 -31.05 41.27
CA GLY A 26 15.48 -32.37 41.44
C GLY A 26 16.98 -32.28 41.16
N GLU A 27 17.79 -32.48 42.19
CA GLU A 27 19.25 -32.56 42.17
C GLU A 27 19.74 -33.91 41.62
N GLY A 28 20.98 -33.99 41.11
CA GLY A 28 21.69 -35.27 41.01
C GLY A 28 22.74 -35.42 39.90
N ARG A 29 24.01 -35.49 40.33
CA ARG A 29 25.27 -35.74 39.60
C ARG A 29 25.29 -36.96 38.64
N GLY A 30 26.22 -36.92 37.68
CA GLY A 30 26.85 -38.14 37.11
C GLY A 30 27.25 -38.01 35.64
N GLY A 31 28.52 -38.27 35.32
CA GLY A 31 29.12 -38.04 34.01
C GLY A 31 28.92 -39.16 32.97
N GLY A 32 29.39 -38.89 31.75
CA GLY A 32 29.51 -39.88 30.68
C GLY A 32 29.23 -39.29 29.29
N ARG A 33 30.28 -39.05 28.49
CA ARG A 33 30.15 -39.03 27.02
C ARG A 33 29.70 -40.43 26.58
N PRO A 34 28.87 -40.53 25.54
CA PRO A 34 29.46 -41.09 24.32
C PRO A 34 29.05 -40.37 23.03
N THR A 35 29.95 -40.60 22.09
CA THR A 35 29.99 -40.34 20.66
C THR A 35 28.73 -40.69 19.88
N GLY A 36 28.35 -39.77 18.98
CA GLY A 36 28.11 -40.08 17.57
C GLY A 36 26.96 -41.01 17.20
N SER A 37 25.83 -40.41 16.78
CA SER A 37 25.03 -40.85 15.62
C SER A 37 24.02 -39.76 15.27
N ARG A 38 24.26 -39.04 14.17
CA ARG A 38 23.39 -37.96 13.67
C ARG A 38 22.20 -38.60 12.96
N ALA A 39 21.12 -38.87 13.70
CA ALA A 39 19.86 -39.29 13.12
C ALA A 39 19.29 -38.15 12.24
N LEU A 40 19.17 -38.41 10.94
CA LEU A 40 18.42 -37.57 10.01
C LEU A 40 16.94 -37.63 10.42
N VAL A 41 16.50 -36.64 11.20
CA VAL A 41 15.07 -36.43 11.48
C VAL A 41 14.42 -36.00 10.17
N SER A 42 13.78 -36.95 9.49
CA SER A 42 12.80 -36.66 8.46
C SER A 42 11.61 -35.98 9.15
N LYS A 43 11.53 -34.65 9.03
CA LYS A 43 10.34 -33.91 9.47
C LYS A 43 9.18 -34.37 8.60
N LYS A 44 8.31 -35.20 9.18
CA LYS A 44 6.99 -35.48 8.61
C LYS A 44 6.26 -34.14 8.43
N PRO A 45 5.55 -33.92 7.31
CA PRO A 45 4.82 -32.67 7.11
C PRO A 45 3.79 -32.54 8.23
N ASN A 46 3.88 -31.44 8.97
CA ASN A 46 2.92 -31.11 10.01
C ASN A 46 1.55 -31.01 9.35
N LYS A 47 0.63 -31.93 9.67
CA LYS A 47 -0.78 -31.85 9.25
C LYS A 47 -1.47 -30.79 10.09
N GLU A 48 -1.04 -29.54 9.95
CA GLU A 48 -1.81 -28.42 10.47
C GLU A 48 -3.09 -28.33 9.64
N HIS A 49 -4.22 -28.61 10.29
CA HIS A 49 -5.53 -28.29 9.75
C HIS A 49 -5.66 -26.77 9.73
N HIS A 50 -5.18 -26.11 8.67
CA HIS A 50 -5.48 -24.71 8.46
C HIS A 50 -6.99 -24.58 8.23
N LEU A 51 -7.67 -23.82 9.10
CA LEU A 51 -9.10 -23.48 8.98
C LEU A 51 -9.45 -22.75 7.66
N TRP A 52 -8.43 -22.33 6.92
CA TRP A 52 -8.52 -21.75 5.58
C TRP A 52 -7.49 -22.42 4.65
N ILE A 53 -7.95 -22.83 3.47
CA ILE A 53 -7.06 -23.30 2.41
C ILE A 53 -6.55 -22.05 1.68
N ARG A 54 -5.23 -21.83 1.68
CA ARG A 54 -4.65 -20.86 0.75
C ARG A 54 -4.84 -21.42 -0.66
N LYS A 55 -5.48 -20.67 -1.56
CA LYS A 55 -5.47 -21.00 -2.99
C LYS A 55 -4.02 -21.19 -3.42
N ASP A 56 -3.72 -22.28 -4.11
CA ASP A 56 -2.37 -22.59 -4.57
C ASP A 56 -1.86 -21.46 -5.46
N SER A 57 -1.04 -20.59 -4.87
CA SER A 57 -0.35 -19.50 -5.59
C SER A 57 0.90 -19.98 -6.33
N ALA A 58 1.14 -21.30 -6.31
CA ALA A 58 2.24 -21.96 -6.99
C ALA A 58 2.21 -21.61 -8.49
N GLY A 59 3.35 -21.14 -9.01
CA GLY A 59 3.46 -20.74 -10.42
C GLY A 59 2.99 -19.32 -10.76
N SER A 60 2.33 -18.58 -9.85
CA SER A 60 1.90 -17.19 -10.11
C SER A 60 3.05 -16.25 -10.52
N GLY A 61 4.27 -16.48 -10.00
CA GLY A 61 5.46 -15.74 -10.42
C GLY A 61 5.90 -16.05 -11.86
N LYS A 62 5.81 -17.32 -12.29
CA LYS A 62 6.10 -17.72 -13.67
C LYS A 62 5.07 -17.14 -14.64
N LYS A 63 3.78 -17.18 -14.27
CA LYS A 63 2.68 -16.57 -15.04
C LYS A 63 2.86 -15.06 -15.18
N ALA A 64 3.22 -14.39 -14.08
CA ALA A 64 3.52 -12.95 -14.10
C ALA A 64 4.70 -12.62 -15.02
N LEU A 65 5.79 -13.39 -14.94
CA LEU A 65 6.95 -13.22 -15.81
C LEU A 65 6.60 -13.46 -17.29
N HIS A 66 5.79 -14.48 -17.58
CA HIS A 66 5.30 -14.73 -18.93
C HIS A 66 4.48 -13.54 -19.46
N LEU A 67 3.52 -13.02 -18.69
CA LEU A 67 2.76 -11.81 -19.06
C LEU A 67 3.72 -10.66 -19.39
N VAL A 68 4.64 -10.34 -18.48
CA VAL A 68 5.59 -9.23 -18.64
C VAL A 68 6.40 -9.41 -19.92
N ASN A 69 6.97 -10.58 -20.15
CA ASN A 69 7.78 -10.86 -21.33
C ASN A 69 6.97 -10.78 -22.63
N THR A 70 5.70 -11.17 -22.61
CA THR A 70 4.79 -11.06 -23.75
C THR A 70 4.50 -9.58 -24.04
N VAL A 71 4.01 -8.82 -23.06
CA VAL A 71 3.61 -7.41 -23.30
C VAL A 71 4.78 -6.49 -23.61
N SER A 72 5.98 -6.75 -23.06
CA SER A 72 7.17 -5.93 -23.33
C SER A 72 7.64 -6.01 -24.79
N LYS A 73 7.27 -7.05 -25.55
CA LYS A 73 7.72 -7.26 -26.94
C LYS A 73 6.71 -6.79 -28.01
N LEU A 74 5.51 -6.40 -27.60
CA LEU A 74 4.43 -6.05 -28.53
C LEU A 74 4.57 -4.61 -29.02
N PRO A 75 3.94 -4.24 -30.16
CA PRO A 75 3.76 -2.83 -30.51
C PRO A 75 2.89 -2.11 -29.46
N ASN A 76 2.85 -0.78 -29.51
CA ASN A 76 2.10 0.03 -28.56
C ASN A 76 0.60 0.19 -28.93
N GLU A 77 0.14 -0.55 -29.94
CA GLU A 77 -1.24 -0.59 -30.38
C GLU A 77 -2.13 -1.27 -29.34
N LYS A 78 -3.27 -0.64 -29.04
CA LYS A 78 -4.23 -1.15 -28.04
C LYS A 78 -4.67 -2.58 -28.35
N GLU A 79 -5.04 -2.86 -29.60
CA GLU A 79 -5.56 -4.16 -30.03
C GLU A 79 -4.51 -5.27 -29.90
N ALA A 80 -3.26 -4.99 -30.27
CA ALA A 80 -2.17 -5.95 -30.11
C ALA A 80 -1.93 -6.31 -28.64
N VAL A 81 -1.89 -5.31 -27.76
CA VAL A 81 -1.65 -5.50 -26.33
C VAL A 81 -2.84 -6.17 -25.65
N TYR A 82 -4.06 -5.70 -25.89
CA TYR A 82 -5.27 -6.22 -25.28
C TYR A 82 -5.56 -7.63 -25.79
N GLY A 83 -5.38 -7.89 -27.09
CA GLY A 83 -5.52 -9.24 -27.67
C GLY A 83 -4.51 -10.23 -27.07
N ALA A 84 -3.27 -9.81 -26.79
CA ALA A 84 -2.30 -10.66 -26.13
C ALA A 84 -2.65 -10.93 -24.65
N LEU A 85 -3.17 -9.92 -23.95
CA LEU A 85 -3.63 -10.06 -22.56
C LEU A 85 -4.88 -10.95 -22.45
N ASP A 86 -5.81 -10.83 -23.39
CA ASP A 86 -6.99 -11.69 -23.47
C ASP A 86 -6.59 -13.15 -23.72
N LYS A 87 -5.66 -13.39 -24.66
CA LYS A 87 -5.05 -14.73 -24.88
C LYS A 87 -4.36 -15.27 -23.64
N TRP A 88 -3.67 -14.42 -22.88
CA TRP A 88 -3.02 -14.80 -21.63
C TRP A 88 -4.02 -15.29 -20.57
N THR A 89 -5.25 -14.75 -20.57
CA THR A 89 -6.32 -15.21 -19.68
C THR A 89 -7.18 -16.35 -20.23
N ALA A 90 -7.21 -16.53 -21.55
CA ALA A 90 -8.17 -17.43 -22.21
C ALA A 90 -8.06 -18.90 -21.78
N PHE A 91 -6.86 -19.35 -21.37
CA PHE A 91 -6.60 -20.72 -20.96
C PHE A 91 -6.60 -20.91 -19.43
N GLU A 92 -6.97 -19.88 -18.68
CA GLU A 92 -6.99 -19.91 -17.22
C GLU A 92 -8.42 -20.17 -16.71
N PRO A 93 -8.64 -21.21 -15.88
CA PRO A 93 -9.97 -21.55 -15.39
C PRO A 93 -10.55 -20.49 -14.43
N GLU A 94 -9.68 -19.77 -13.72
CA GLU A 94 -10.02 -18.60 -12.92
C GLU A 94 -9.13 -17.43 -13.35
N PHE A 95 -9.64 -16.20 -13.23
CA PHE A 95 -8.84 -15.03 -13.57
C PHE A 95 -7.55 -14.99 -12.72
N PRO A 96 -6.36 -14.90 -13.34
CA PRO A 96 -5.08 -15.00 -12.64
C PRO A 96 -4.69 -13.70 -11.88
N THR A 97 -5.53 -13.27 -10.93
CA THR A 97 -5.41 -12.00 -10.16
C THR A 97 -4.06 -11.83 -9.47
N ILE A 98 -3.55 -12.87 -8.80
CA ILE A 98 -2.26 -12.82 -8.10
C ILE A 98 -1.11 -12.64 -9.10
N ALA A 99 -1.18 -13.31 -10.26
CA ALA A 99 -0.15 -13.18 -11.29
C ALA A 99 -0.20 -11.79 -11.94
N ALA A 100 -1.39 -11.25 -12.21
CA ALA A 100 -1.57 -9.90 -12.74
C ALA A 100 -0.99 -8.83 -11.78
N ALA A 101 -1.30 -8.92 -10.47
CA ALA A 101 -0.75 -8.00 -9.46
C ALA A 101 0.79 -8.09 -9.39
N LYS A 102 1.36 -9.30 -9.42
CA LYS A 102 2.81 -9.51 -9.48
C LYS A 102 3.42 -8.94 -10.76
N ALA A 103 2.74 -9.06 -11.89
CA ALA A 103 3.21 -8.52 -13.17
C ALA A 103 3.28 -6.98 -13.15
N LEU A 104 2.27 -6.30 -12.60
CA LEU A 104 2.30 -4.85 -12.41
C LEU A 104 3.48 -4.41 -11.54
N GLU A 105 3.75 -5.12 -10.44
CA GLU A 105 4.90 -4.84 -9.57
C GLU A 105 6.24 -5.08 -10.28
N MET A 106 6.34 -6.12 -11.12
CA MET A 106 7.54 -6.36 -11.94
C MET A 106 7.75 -5.27 -13.00
N LEU A 107 6.70 -4.84 -13.69
CA LEU A 107 6.77 -3.74 -14.65
C LEU A 107 7.18 -2.43 -13.96
N LYS A 108 6.66 -2.18 -12.76
CA LYS A 108 7.03 -1.02 -11.92
C LYS A 108 8.50 -1.02 -11.56
N ARG A 109 9.06 -2.15 -11.13
CA ARG A 109 10.50 -2.30 -10.86
C ARG A 109 11.35 -2.06 -12.11
N ARG A 110 10.86 -2.49 -13.28
CA ARG A 110 11.50 -2.26 -14.59
C ARG A 110 11.22 -0.86 -15.16
N ARG A 111 10.45 -0.02 -14.47
CA ARG A 111 10.04 1.33 -14.91
C ARG A 111 9.36 1.35 -16.29
N GLN A 112 8.65 0.28 -16.66
CA GLN A 112 7.92 0.21 -17.93
C GLN A 112 6.53 0.87 -17.77
N TRP A 113 6.50 2.19 -17.57
CA TRP A 113 5.30 2.95 -17.23
C TRP A 113 4.17 2.79 -18.25
N LEU A 114 4.47 2.90 -19.54
CA LEU A 114 3.48 2.68 -20.60
C LEU A 114 2.83 1.29 -20.53
N ARG A 115 3.62 0.23 -20.25
CA ARG A 115 3.08 -1.13 -20.10
C ARG A 115 2.23 -1.28 -18.85
N ILE A 116 2.58 -0.61 -17.76
CA ILE A 116 1.74 -0.55 -16.56
C ILE A 116 0.40 0.09 -16.89
N ILE A 117 0.39 1.22 -17.61
CA ILE A 117 -0.84 1.90 -18.03
C ILE A 117 -1.71 0.96 -18.86
N GLN A 118 -1.14 0.32 -19.88
CA GLN A 118 -1.87 -0.60 -20.76
C GLN A 118 -2.44 -1.79 -19.98
N VAL A 119 -1.63 -2.47 -19.16
CA VAL A 119 -2.07 -3.65 -18.40
C VAL A 119 -3.09 -3.25 -17.34
N ALA A 120 -2.88 -2.17 -16.60
CA ALA A 120 -3.82 -1.72 -15.56
C ALA A 120 -5.17 -1.30 -16.15
N LYS A 121 -5.19 -0.55 -17.26
CA LYS A 121 -6.44 -0.19 -17.95
C LYS A 121 -7.16 -1.41 -18.51
N TRP A 122 -6.42 -2.38 -19.04
CA TRP A 122 -7.01 -3.65 -19.47
C TRP A 122 -7.65 -4.40 -18.29
N LEU A 123 -6.95 -4.54 -17.16
CA LEU A 123 -7.50 -5.16 -15.95
C LEU A 123 -8.81 -4.49 -15.51
N MET A 124 -8.81 -3.15 -15.48
CA MET A 124 -10.00 -2.37 -15.15
C MET A 124 -11.15 -2.60 -16.13
N SER A 125 -10.88 -2.69 -17.43
CA SER A 125 -11.90 -2.96 -18.45
C SER A 125 -12.57 -4.33 -18.31
N LYS A 126 -11.88 -5.30 -17.69
CA LYS A 126 -12.45 -6.62 -17.37
C LYS A 126 -13.17 -6.65 -16.01
N GLY A 127 -13.23 -5.52 -15.30
CA GLY A 127 -13.73 -5.45 -13.93
C GLY A 127 -12.87 -6.21 -12.92
N GLN A 128 -11.62 -6.53 -13.28
CA GLN A 128 -10.72 -7.36 -12.46
C GLN A 128 -9.67 -6.51 -11.77
N VAL A 129 -9.22 -6.97 -10.60
CA VAL A 129 -8.09 -6.37 -9.86
C VAL A 129 -8.32 -4.87 -9.60
N LEU A 130 -9.56 -4.45 -9.32
CA LEU A 130 -9.95 -3.09 -8.96
C LEU A 130 -9.58 -2.74 -7.51
N THR A 131 -8.30 -2.95 -7.16
CA THR A 131 -7.78 -2.68 -5.83
C THR A 131 -7.20 -1.27 -5.75
N TRP A 132 -7.15 -0.70 -4.54
CA TRP A 132 -6.47 0.57 -4.29
C TRP A 132 -5.01 0.59 -4.76
N THR A 133 -4.32 -0.55 -4.67
CA THR A 133 -2.95 -0.73 -5.18
C THR A 133 -2.88 -0.60 -6.69
N THR A 134 -3.89 -1.10 -7.42
CA THR A 134 -3.97 -0.96 -8.88
C THR A 134 -4.20 0.48 -9.28
N TYR A 135 -5.13 1.18 -8.61
CA TYR A 135 -5.34 2.62 -8.81
C TYR A 135 -4.07 3.43 -8.51
N ASP A 136 -3.42 3.17 -7.37
CA ASP A 136 -2.16 3.85 -7.02
C ASP A 136 -1.07 3.57 -8.05
N THR A 137 -0.97 2.34 -8.55
CA THR A 137 0.05 1.98 -9.54
C THR A 137 -0.25 2.64 -10.89
N LEU A 138 -1.51 2.72 -11.30
CA LEU A 138 -1.92 3.42 -12.52
C LEU A 138 -1.66 4.93 -12.43
N LEU A 139 -2.06 5.58 -11.33
CA LEU A 139 -1.79 7.01 -11.12
C LEU A 139 -0.27 7.29 -11.11
N LEU A 140 0.54 6.38 -10.54
CA LEU A 140 2.00 6.52 -10.60
C LEU A 140 2.49 6.46 -12.04
N ALA A 141 2.03 5.46 -12.79
CA ALA A 141 2.49 5.24 -14.14
C ALA A 141 2.08 6.40 -15.07
N LEU A 142 0.84 6.90 -14.96
CA LEU A 142 0.38 8.07 -15.71
C LEU A 142 1.20 9.32 -15.37
N PHE A 143 1.50 9.53 -14.09
CA PHE A 143 2.38 10.62 -13.67
C PHE A 143 3.79 10.50 -14.27
N MET A 144 4.39 9.32 -14.18
CA MET A 144 5.74 9.08 -14.70
C MET A 144 5.82 9.11 -16.23
N ASP A 145 4.70 8.82 -16.92
CA ASP A 145 4.56 8.88 -18.39
C ASP A 145 4.15 10.29 -18.88
N GLY A 146 3.86 11.23 -17.97
CA GLY A 146 3.46 12.61 -18.29
C GLY A 146 1.99 12.80 -18.69
N ARG A 147 1.15 11.77 -18.56
CA ARG A 147 -0.28 11.76 -18.94
C ARG A 147 -1.17 12.22 -17.79
N ILE A 148 -1.00 13.49 -17.39
CA ILE A 148 -1.59 14.03 -16.16
C ILE A 148 -3.11 14.19 -16.27
N ASP A 149 -3.62 14.64 -17.41
CA ASP A 149 -5.07 14.82 -17.62
C ASP A 149 -5.84 13.50 -17.45
N GLU A 150 -5.21 12.40 -17.86
CA GLU A 150 -5.75 11.07 -17.63
C GLU A 150 -5.67 10.63 -16.18
N ALA A 151 -4.60 11.01 -15.45
CA ALA A 151 -4.51 10.74 -14.02
C ALA A 151 -5.62 11.47 -13.25
N GLU A 152 -5.91 12.72 -13.63
CA GLU A 152 -7.00 13.51 -13.07
C GLU A 152 -8.37 12.90 -13.39
N SER A 153 -8.59 12.45 -14.63
CA SER A 153 -9.82 11.72 -15.01
C SER A 153 -10.02 10.46 -14.16
N ILE A 154 -8.97 9.67 -13.95
CA ILE A 154 -9.01 8.48 -13.08
C ILE A 154 -9.29 8.86 -11.63
N TRP A 155 -8.68 9.92 -11.12
CA TRP A 155 -8.93 10.42 -9.76
C TRP A 155 -10.39 10.82 -9.57
N ASN A 156 -10.95 11.61 -10.48
CA ASN A 156 -12.34 12.04 -10.42
C ASN A 156 -13.29 10.84 -10.46
N ASN A 157 -12.98 9.84 -11.28
CA ASN A 157 -13.74 8.59 -11.27
C ASN A 157 -13.67 7.88 -9.91
N ILE A 158 -12.49 7.80 -9.27
CA ILE A 158 -12.34 7.19 -7.94
C ILE A 158 -13.19 7.90 -6.90
N ILE A 159 -13.14 9.24 -6.84
CA ILE A 159 -13.86 10.03 -5.84
C ILE A 159 -15.38 9.92 -6.02
N GLN A 160 -15.87 9.95 -7.26
CA GLN A 160 -17.29 9.80 -7.56
C GLN A 160 -17.81 8.39 -7.25
N THR A 161 -16.99 7.36 -7.46
CA THR A 161 -17.41 5.96 -7.28
C THR A 161 -17.22 5.47 -5.84
N HIS A 162 -16.26 6.01 -5.07
CA HIS A 162 -15.87 5.47 -3.76
C HIS A 162 -15.81 6.54 -2.65
N THR A 163 -16.90 7.27 -2.45
CA THR A 163 -16.99 8.50 -1.65
C THR A 163 -16.50 8.40 -0.19
N ARG A 164 -16.46 7.21 0.45
CA ARG A 164 -16.18 7.07 1.90
C ARG A 164 -14.95 6.25 2.27
N SER A 165 -14.13 5.81 1.31
CA SER A 165 -13.11 4.80 1.62
C SER A 165 -11.81 4.93 0.84
N VAL A 166 -11.52 6.09 0.26
CA VAL A 166 -10.27 6.31 -0.49
C VAL A 166 -9.07 6.31 0.46
N PRO A 167 -8.06 5.43 0.25
CA PRO A 167 -6.87 5.41 1.08
C PRO A 167 -6.02 6.69 1.00
N LYS A 168 -5.45 7.10 2.14
CA LYS A 168 -4.47 8.19 2.26
C LYS A 168 -3.44 8.24 1.14
N ARG A 169 -2.91 7.08 0.74
CA ARG A 169 -1.85 6.98 -0.27
C ARG A 169 -2.25 7.58 -1.63
N LEU A 170 -3.53 7.49 -2.01
CA LEU A 170 -4.01 8.07 -3.26
C LEU A 170 -4.12 9.59 -3.17
N PHE A 171 -4.60 10.13 -2.04
CA PHE A 171 -4.55 11.58 -1.78
C PHE A 171 -3.11 12.12 -1.84
N SER A 172 -2.19 11.47 -1.12
CA SER A 172 -0.76 11.81 -1.16
C SER A 172 -0.19 11.77 -2.58
N ARG A 173 -0.64 10.81 -3.41
CA ARG A 173 -0.24 10.76 -4.82
C ARG A 173 -0.76 11.96 -5.60
N MET A 174 -2.03 12.32 -5.47
CA MET A 174 -2.59 13.45 -6.20
C MET A 174 -1.95 14.77 -5.78
N ILE A 175 -1.69 14.97 -4.49
CA ILE A 175 -0.94 16.12 -3.99
C ILE A 175 0.46 16.17 -4.60
N LEU A 176 1.17 15.03 -4.70
CA LEU A 176 2.46 14.98 -5.39
C LEU A 176 2.33 15.42 -6.86
N ILE A 177 1.34 14.90 -7.59
CA ILE A 177 1.12 15.22 -9.00
C ILE A 177 0.89 16.73 -9.17
N TYR A 178 -0.03 17.34 -8.41
CA TYR A 178 -0.34 18.76 -8.53
C TYR A 178 0.77 19.69 -8.04
N ASP A 179 1.48 19.33 -6.97
CA ASP A 179 2.65 20.09 -6.48
C ASP A 179 3.75 20.15 -7.54
N THR A 180 4.05 19.03 -8.21
CA THR A 180 5.08 18.99 -9.28
C THR A 180 4.69 19.78 -10.54
N ARG A 181 3.40 20.12 -10.68
CA ARG A 181 2.85 20.93 -11.77
C ARG A 181 2.69 22.40 -11.39
N HIS A 182 3.09 22.79 -10.17
CA HIS A 182 2.89 24.12 -9.63
C HIS A 182 1.40 24.55 -9.67
N CYS A 183 0.49 23.63 -9.32
CA CYS A 183 -0.94 23.90 -9.18
C CYS A 183 -1.34 23.95 -7.70
N PRO A 184 -0.99 25.02 -6.96
CA PRO A 184 -1.22 25.09 -5.51
C PRO A 184 -2.72 25.06 -5.16
N ASP A 185 -3.60 25.63 -6.00
CA ASP A 185 -5.05 25.60 -5.79
C ASP A 185 -5.57 24.16 -5.72
N LYS A 186 -5.21 23.33 -6.70
CA LYS A 186 -5.58 21.91 -6.73
C LYS A 186 -4.96 21.12 -5.57
N VAL A 187 -3.75 21.47 -5.11
CA VAL A 187 -3.18 20.86 -3.90
C VAL A 187 -4.07 21.15 -2.68
N LEU A 188 -4.57 22.38 -2.56
CA LEU A 188 -5.44 22.76 -1.45
C LEU A 188 -6.86 22.19 -1.56
N GLU A 189 -7.38 21.98 -2.78
CA GLU A 189 -8.64 21.24 -3.01
C GLU A 189 -8.53 19.81 -2.47
N ILE A 190 -7.48 19.08 -2.86
CA ILE A 190 -7.25 17.72 -2.36
C ILE A 190 -7.04 17.70 -0.85
N TYR A 191 -6.39 18.72 -0.28
CA TYR A 191 -6.25 18.86 1.17
C TYR A 191 -7.59 19.10 1.86
N ALA A 192 -8.48 19.89 1.28
CA ALA A 192 -9.84 20.09 1.82
C ALA A 192 -10.62 18.77 1.85
N ASP A 193 -10.55 17.97 0.78
CA ASP A 193 -11.15 16.63 0.74
C ASP A 193 -10.58 15.72 1.85
N MET A 194 -9.27 15.78 2.08
CA MET A 194 -8.62 15.04 3.16
C MET A 194 -9.15 15.45 4.54
N GLU A 195 -9.33 16.74 4.79
CA GLU A 195 -9.91 17.26 6.04
C GLU A 195 -11.34 16.78 6.23
N GLU A 196 -12.18 16.90 5.21
CA GLU A 196 -13.59 16.51 5.25
C GLU A 196 -13.76 15.01 5.51
N LEU A 197 -12.87 14.19 4.95
CA LEU A 197 -12.87 12.74 5.13
C LEU A 197 -12.09 12.27 6.36
N GLY A 198 -11.51 13.18 7.15
CA GLY A 198 -10.71 12.84 8.34
C GLY A 198 -9.42 12.08 8.02
N VAL A 199 -8.87 12.25 6.82
CA VAL A 199 -7.64 11.59 6.36
C VAL A 199 -6.42 12.45 6.70
N HIS A 200 -5.61 12.01 7.65
CA HIS A 200 -4.41 12.75 8.04
C HIS A 200 -3.28 12.61 6.99
N PRO A 201 -2.71 13.70 6.45
CA PRO A 201 -1.56 13.64 5.55
C PRO A 201 -0.32 13.06 6.24
N ASP A 202 0.56 12.44 5.43
CA ASP A 202 1.91 12.14 5.90
C ASP A 202 2.82 13.37 5.81
N GLU A 203 4.01 13.28 6.39
CA GLU A 203 4.94 14.39 6.48
C GLU A 203 5.30 15.02 5.12
N ASP A 204 5.51 14.18 4.10
CA ASP A 204 5.87 14.64 2.77
C ASP A 204 4.70 15.39 2.11
N THR A 205 3.49 14.85 2.28
CA THR A 205 2.23 15.47 1.87
C THR A 205 1.98 16.79 2.60
N THR A 206 2.17 16.84 3.93
CA THR A 206 2.02 18.04 4.74
C THR A 206 2.92 19.18 4.27
N ARG A 207 4.18 18.88 3.92
CA ARG A 207 5.10 19.91 3.41
C ARG A 207 4.66 20.47 2.05
N ARG A 208 4.07 19.65 1.18
CA ARG A 208 3.50 20.11 -0.11
C ARG A 208 2.32 21.04 0.11
N ILE A 209 1.43 20.67 1.01
CA ILE A 209 0.28 21.50 1.41
C ILE A 209 0.76 22.84 1.96
N GLY A 210 1.76 22.83 2.85
CA GLY A 210 2.38 24.06 3.37
C GLY A 210 2.94 24.95 2.25
N ARG A 211 3.72 24.39 1.32
CA ARG A 211 4.22 25.12 0.14
C ARG A 211 3.10 25.70 -0.71
N ALA A 212 1.99 24.99 -0.89
CA ALA A 212 0.85 25.48 -1.64
C ALA A 212 0.22 26.71 -0.96
N PHE A 213 0.06 26.70 0.36
CA PHE A 213 -0.39 27.87 1.11
C PHE A 213 0.56 29.07 0.95
N VAL A 214 1.88 28.86 1.06
CA VAL A 214 2.87 29.93 0.85
C VAL A 214 2.80 30.49 -0.56
N THR A 215 2.68 29.64 -1.57
CA THR A 215 2.58 30.05 -2.99
C THR A 215 1.35 30.93 -3.24
N LEU A 216 0.28 30.72 -2.47
CA LEU A 216 -0.96 31.50 -2.53
C LEU A 216 -0.97 32.69 -1.53
N GLY A 217 0.17 33.02 -0.91
CA GLY A 217 0.29 34.14 0.03
C GLY A 217 -0.36 33.91 1.40
N GLN A 218 -0.66 32.66 1.76
CA GLN A 218 -1.38 32.28 2.99
C GLN A 218 -0.43 31.67 4.04
N GLU A 219 0.66 32.38 4.38
CA GLU A 219 1.70 31.87 5.29
C GLU A 219 1.18 31.50 6.69
N ASP A 220 0.19 32.22 7.20
CA ASP A 220 -0.41 31.91 8.51
C ASP A 220 -1.06 30.52 8.50
N LYS A 221 -1.68 30.12 7.38
CA LYS A 221 -2.28 28.80 7.23
C LYS A 221 -1.22 27.71 7.06
N GLU A 222 -0.10 28.02 6.42
CA GLU A 222 1.04 27.11 6.33
C GLU A 222 1.52 26.72 7.74
N LYS A 223 1.78 27.70 8.61
CA LYS A 223 2.18 27.46 10.00
C LYS A 223 1.19 26.55 10.73
N ILE A 224 -0.12 26.85 10.62
CA ILE A 224 -1.19 26.05 11.24
C ILE A 224 -1.12 24.58 10.76
N VAL A 225 -1.00 24.35 9.45
CA VAL A 225 -0.96 23.00 8.89
C VAL A 225 0.31 22.25 9.30
N LEU A 226 1.46 22.93 9.29
CA LEU A 226 2.72 22.32 9.72
C LEU A 226 2.66 21.96 11.21
N GLU A 227 2.14 22.83 12.07
CA GLU A 227 1.98 22.54 13.49
C GLU A 227 0.99 21.42 13.78
N LYS A 228 -0.12 21.37 13.02
CA LYS A 228 -1.16 20.34 13.16
C LYS A 228 -0.63 18.94 12.84
N TYR A 229 0.17 18.81 11.77
CA TYR A 229 0.53 17.50 11.22
C TYR A 229 1.98 17.08 11.41
N LEU A 230 2.92 18.01 11.54
CA LEU A 230 4.32 17.67 11.78
C LEU A 230 4.60 17.53 13.27
N LYS A 231 4.99 16.31 13.67
CA LYS A 231 5.49 16.08 15.04
C LYS A 231 6.74 16.92 15.29
N LYS A 232 6.79 17.64 16.41
CA LYS A 232 7.95 18.45 16.86
C LYS A 232 9.28 17.67 16.90
N TYR A 233 9.19 16.35 17.06
CA TYR A 233 10.32 15.44 17.09
C TYR A 233 10.16 14.34 16.04
N LYS A 234 11.27 13.98 15.39
CA LYS A 234 11.39 12.78 14.54
C LYS A 234 12.33 11.79 15.19
N TYR A 235 12.07 10.50 15.00
CA TYR A 235 13.04 9.47 15.34
C TYR A 235 13.87 9.16 14.10
N MET A 236 15.19 9.18 14.24
CA MET A 236 16.13 8.80 13.21
C MET A 236 16.95 7.62 13.71
N HIS A 237 17.31 6.72 12.81
CA HIS A 237 18.21 5.61 13.14
C HIS A 237 19.64 6.01 12.78
N PHE A 238 20.52 6.05 13.77
CA PHE A 238 21.96 6.24 13.58
C PHE A 238 22.68 5.02 14.13
N ASN A 239 23.49 4.35 13.31
CA ASN A 239 24.26 3.16 13.71
C ASN A 239 23.41 2.06 14.41
N GLY A 240 22.15 1.89 13.99
CA GLY A 240 21.23 0.92 14.59
C GLY A 240 20.46 1.44 15.81
N GLU A 241 20.86 2.57 16.41
CA GLU A 241 20.17 3.20 17.53
C GLU A 241 19.12 4.21 17.07
N ARG A 242 17.99 4.26 17.79
CA ARG A 242 16.87 5.16 17.48
C ARG A 242 16.97 6.44 18.31
N VAL A 243 17.43 7.52 17.68
CA VAL A 243 17.63 8.83 18.30
C VAL A 243 16.43 9.75 18.04
N ARG A 244 15.95 10.43 19.07
CA ARG A 244 14.88 11.44 18.95
C ARG A 244 15.48 12.81 18.66
N VAL A 245 15.19 13.38 17.50
CA VAL A 245 15.72 14.67 17.04
C VAL A 245 14.59 15.70 16.92
N ARG A 246 14.79 16.89 17.48
CA ARG A 246 13.86 18.03 17.36
C ARG A 246 13.99 18.64 15.97
N ARG A 247 12.86 18.94 15.31
CA ARG A 247 12.86 19.44 13.91
C ARG A 247 13.44 20.85 13.73
N GLY A 248 13.57 21.63 14.81
CA GLY A 248 14.10 22.99 14.79
C GLY A 248 15.03 23.28 15.97
N GLY A 249 15.83 22.30 16.40
CA GLY A 249 16.95 22.55 17.31
C GLY A 249 18.15 23.09 16.54
N PRO A 250 19.01 23.93 17.14
CA PRO A 250 20.19 24.46 16.46
C PRO A 250 21.08 23.30 15.99
N LEU A 251 21.68 23.48 14.81
CA LEU A 251 22.79 22.64 14.34
C LEU A 251 23.90 22.77 15.41
N ALA A 252 24.15 21.68 16.12
CA ALA A 252 25.36 21.52 16.91
C ALA A 252 26.47 20.96 16.01
#